data_AF-A0A3L6QET9-F1
#
_entry.id   AF-A0A3L6QET9-F1
#
_cell.length_a   1.000
_cell.length_b   1.000
_cell.length_c   1.000
_cell.angle_alpha   90.00
_cell.angle_beta   90.00
_cell.angle_gamma   90.00
#
_symmetry.space_group_name_H-M   'P 1'
#
loop_
_entity.id
_entity.type
_entity.pdbx_description
1 polymer ?
#
loop_
_entity_poly.entity_id
_entity_poly.type
_entity_poly.pdbx_seq_one_letter_code
_entity_poly.pdbx_strand_id
1 'polypeptide(L)'
;MPVEHGKTYLLRIINAGLTNEMFFGVAGHRLTVVGTDGRYLKPFTVDHIMISPGQTMNALLEADRATDGSANSRYYMAARTFATDPQLRVNNSTATAILEYTDAPPSAGPPDLPSLPAVDDIAAATAYTAQLRSLVTKEHPVDVPTHVNEHMLVTIAVNQLPCGANETCEGPRGNRLAASLNNVSFVAPSLDVLDAYYYSIRGVYEPDFPNKPPLFFNFTGSLPLELSFTKRGTKVKVVEYGAVVEVVFQDTGILGAMSHPMHLHGFSFYAVGRGFGIFDKKTDPATYNLVDPPYQNTVSVPKAGWAAIRFRAANPGVWFMHCHFDRHTVWGMDTVFIVKNGKTPDAQMMPRPSTMPKC
;
A
#
# COMPACT_ATOMS: atom_id res chain seq x y z
N MET A 1 -23.27 -0.22 -15.43
CA MET A 1 -24.09 -0.76 -14.34
C MET A 1 -25.43 -0.05 -14.38
N PRO A 2 -26.54 -0.80 -14.46
CA PRO A 2 -27.87 -0.22 -14.35
C PRO A 2 -28.14 0.25 -12.92
N VAL A 3 -28.83 1.37 -12.76
CA VAL A 3 -29.30 1.91 -11.48
C VAL A 3 -30.75 2.38 -11.58
N GLU A 4 -31.43 2.45 -10.45
CA GLU A 4 -32.78 2.99 -10.29
C GLU A 4 -32.72 4.25 -9.43
N HIS A 5 -33.52 5.27 -9.78
CA HIS A 5 -33.62 6.49 -9.00
C HIS A 5 -33.98 6.22 -7.52
N GLY A 6 -33.30 6.93 -6.61
CA GLY A 6 -33.51 6.85 -5.16
C GLY A 6 -32.94 5.60 -4.48
N LYS A 7 -32.27 4.71 -5.21
CA LYS A 7 -31.57 3.55 -4.62
C LYS A 7 -30.13 3.89 -4.24
N THR A 8 -29.58 3.13 -3.31
CA THR A 8 -28.16 3.21 -2.91
C THR A 8 -27.43 1.94 -3.30
N TYR A 9 -26.26 2.09 -3.90
CA TYR A 9 -25.41 1.00 -4.38
C TYR A 9 -24.08 1.00 -3.61
N LEU A 10 -23.63 -0.19 -3.20
CA LEU A 10 -22.30 -0.38 -2.63
C LEU A 10 -21.31 -0.71 -3.73
N LEU A 11 -20.42 0.23 -4.05
CA LEU A 11 -19.29 0.01 -4.94
C LEU A 11 -18.15 -0.64 -4.14
N ARG A 12 -17.73 -1.84 -4.56
CA ARG A 12 -16.57 -2.57 -4.02
C ARG A 12 -15.39 -2.39 -4.97
N ILE A 13 -14.59 -1.38 -4.71
CA ILE A 13 -13.55 -0.91 -5.62
C ILE A 13 -12.24 -1.58 -5.21
N ILE A 14 -11.58 -2.21 -6.18
CA ILE A 14 -10.33 -2.96 -5.96
C ILE A 14 -9.32 -2.43 -6.96
N ASN A 15 -8.16 -1.98 -6.46
CA ASN A 15 -7.04 -1.70 -7.35
C ASN A 15 -6.20 -2.96 -7.52
N ALA A 16 -6.52 -3.73 -8.55
CA ALA A 16 -5.77 -4.91 -9.00
C ALA A 16 -4.73 -4.57 -10.08
N GLY A 17 -4.40 -3.28 -10.25
CA GLY A 17 -3.34 -2.84 -11.15
C GLY A 17 -1.96 -3.15 -10.59
N LEU A 18 -0.96 -3.22 -11.47
CA LEU A 18 0.41 -3.62 -11.13
C LEU A 18 1.34 -2.43 -10.83
N THR A 19 0.94 -1.22 -11.21
CA THR A 19 1.92 -0.14 -11.47
C THR A 19 1.63 1.16 -10.74
N ASN A 20 0.36 1.55 -10.63
CA ASN A 20 -0.03 2.91 -10.27
C ASN A 20 -1.15 2.93 -9.23
N GLU A 21 -1.07 3.91 -8.36
CA GLU A 21 -2.22 4.39 -7.59
C GLU A 21 -3.17 5.14 -8.53
N MET A 22 -4.46 5.15 -8.20
CA MET A 22 -5.51 5.64 -9.09
C MET A 22 -6.43 6.62 -8.35
N PHE A 23 -6.74 7.74 -9.00
CA PHE A 23 -7.96 8.48 -8.71
C PHE A 23 -9.15 7.77 -9.35
N PHE A 24 -10.28 7.71 -8.63
CA PHE A 24 -11.54 7.17 -9.15
C PHE A 24 -12.72 8.06 -8.75
N GLY A 25 -13.67 8.26 -9.65
CA GLY A 25 -14.87 9.04 -9.39
C GLY A 25 -16.01 8.68 -10.33
N VAL A 26 -17.22 9.18 -10.03
CA VAL A 26 -18.43 8.91 -10.83
C VAL A 26 -19.09 10.24 -11.16
N ALA A 27 -19.33 10.52 -12.45
CA ALA A 27 -19.86 11.80 -12.88
C ALA A 27 -21.22 12.07 -12.21
N GLY A 28 -21.40 13.27 -11.65
CA GLY A 28 -22.66 13.67 -11.03
C GLY A 28 -23.02 12.98 -9.72
N HIS A 29 -22.17 12.09 -9.17
CA HIS A 29 -22.46 11.33 -7.96
C HIS A 29 -21.32 11.46 -6.94
N ARG A 30 -21.69 11.68 -5.68
CA ARG A 30 -20.74 11.61 -4.56
C ARG A 30 -20.59 10.17 -4.08
N LEU A 31 -19.46 9.88 -3.45
CA LEU A 31 -19.10 8.59 -2.91
C LEU A 31 -18.95 8.69 -1.39
N THR A 32 -19.80 8.01 -0.64
CA THR A 32 -19.66 7.90 0.81
C THR A 32 -18.82 6.68 1.14
N VAL A 33 -17.55 6.88 1.45
CA VAL A 33 -16.60 5.81 1.79
C VAL A 33 -16.95 5.25 3.15
N VAL A 34 -17.06 3.92 3.26
CA VAL A 34 -17.52 3.21 4.47
C VAL A 34 -16.59 2.08 4.91
N GLY A 35 -15.59 1.72 4.13
CA GLY A 35 -14.64 0.67 4.51
C GLY A 35 -13.45 0.56 3.58
N THR A 36 -12.38 -0.04 4.08
CA THR A 36 -11.17 -0.39 3.34
C THR A 36 -10.60 -1.69 3.87
N ASP A 37 -9.98 -2.50 3.02
CA ASP A 37 -9.18 -3.67 3.42
C ASP A 37 -9.90 -4.65 4.38
N GLY A 38 -11.22 -4.79 4.22
CA GLY A 38 -12.05 -5.65 5.06
C GLY A 38 -12.42 -5.06 6.43
N ARG A 39 -12.10 -3.78 6.72
CA ARG A 39 -12.48 -3.08 7.95
C ARG A 39 -13.31 -1.82 7.67
N TYR A 40 -14.35 -1.62 8.47
CA TYR A 40 -15.19 -0.41 8.38
C TYR A 40 -14.42 0.85 8.76
N LEU A 41 -14.69 1.92 8.02
CA LEU A 41 -14.17 3.27 8.26
C LEU A 41 -15.27 4.18 8.80
N LYS A 42 -14.89 5.21 9.54
CA LYS A 42 -15.79 6.31 9.89
C LYS A 42 -16.27 6.94 8.57
N PRO A 43 -17.58 6.92 8.26
CA PRO A 43 -18.04 7.34 6.95
C PRO A 43 -17.69 8.80 6.62
N PHE A 44 -17.27 9.04 5.38
CA PHE A 44 -17.02 10.38 4.84
C PHE A 44 -17.35 10.40 3.34
N THR A 45 -17.81 11.55 2.85
CA THR A 45 -18.36 11.66 1.49
C THR A 45 -17.49 12.56 0.62
N VAL A 46 -17.04 12.04 -0.52
CA VAL A 46 -16.09 12.67 -1.44
C VAL A 46 -16.56 12.60 -2.88
N ASP A 47 -16.01 13.46 -3.74
CA ASP A 47 -16.27 13.44 -5.18
C ASP A 47 -15.36 12.45 -5.94
N HIS A 48 -14.21 12.13 -5.36
CA HIS A 48 -13.27 11.13 -5.88
C HIS A 48 -12.56 10.44 -4.72
N ILE A 49 -12.06 9.23 -4.99
CA ILE A 49 -11.20 8.47 -4.08
C ILE A 49 -9.77 8.40 -4.62
N MET A 50 -8.84 8.11 -3.72
CA MET A 50 -7.48 7.69 -4.06
C MET A 50 -7.30 6.23 -3.59
N ILE A 51 -6.88 5.34 -4.49
CA ILE A 51 -6.73 3.91 -4.19
C ILE A 51 -5.44 3.34 -4.79
N SER A 52 -4.65 2.67 -3.95
CA SER A 52 -3.37 2.08 -4.34
C SER A 52 -3.49 0.59 -4.62
N PRO A 53 -2.61 0.00 -5.47
CA PRO A 53 -2.56 -1.44 -5.67
C PRO A 53 -2.56 -2.21 -4.35
N GLY A 54 -3.36 -3.28 -4.29
CA GLY A 54 -3.55 -4.09 -3.09
C GLY A 54 -4.63 -3.58 -2.14
N GLN A 55 -4.98 -2.29 -2.19
CA GLN A 55 -6.09 -1.76 -1.39
C GLN A 55 -7.45 -2.10 -1.97
N THR A 56 -8.43 -2.20 -1.08
CA THR A 56 -9.85 -2.20 -1.44
C THR A 56 -10.54 -1.00 -0.78
N MET A 57 -11.53 -0.42 -1.45
CA MET A 57 -12.35 0.68 -0.94
C MET A 57 -13.83 0.35 -1.17
N ASN A 58 -14.63 0.46 -0.13
CA ASN A 58 -16.07 0.33 -0.18
C ASN A 58 -16.71 1.72 -0.08
N ALA A 59 -17.52 2.08 -1.07
CA ALA A 59 -18.23 3.36 -1.09
C ALA A 59 -19.69 3.20 -1.48
N LEU A 60 -20.57 3.92 -0.80
CA LEU A 60 -21.98 4.04 -1.14
C LEU A 60 -22.15 5.14 -2.20
N LEU A 61 -22.87 4.80 -3.26
CA LEU A 61 -23.33 5.73 -4.29
C LEU A 61 -24.85 5.80 -4.20
N GLU A 62 -25.39 7.00 -4.00
CA GLU A 62 -26.83 7.26 -4.05
C GLU A 62 -27.21 7.66 -5.48
N ALA A 63 -28.14 6.93 -6.09
CA ALA A 63 -28.61 7.19 -7.44
C ALA A 63 -29.70 8.29 -7.41
N ASP A 64 -29.26 9.53 -7.22
CA ASP A 64 -30.11 10.70 -6.95
C ASP A 64 -30.37 11.61 -8.16
N ARG A 65 -29.89 11.25 -9.35
CA ARG A 65 -30.08 12.06 -10.57
C ARG A 65 -31.51 11.93 -11.10
N ALA A 66 -32.03 13.01 -11.67
CA ALA A 66 -33.40 13.07 -12.19
C ALA A 66 -33.60 12.12 -13.39
N THR A 67 -34.73 11.43 -13.42
CA THR A 67 -35.10 10.45 -14.47
C THR A 67 -36.29 10.89 -15.33
N ASP A 68 -36.76 12.14 -15.16
CA ASP A 68 -37.85 12.76 -15.93
C ASP A 68 -37.41 13.34 -17.30
N GLY A 69 -36.14 13.16 -17.66
CA GLY A 69 -35.52 13.70 -18.87
C GLY A 69 -34.86 15.06 -18.69
N SER A 70 -34.85 15.65 -17.49
CA SER A 70 -34.16 16.92 -17.22
C SER A 70 -32.64 16.77 -17.05
N ALA A 71 -32.14 15.54 -16.89
CA ALA A 71 -30.74 15.21 -16.71
C ALA A 71 -30.30 14.07 -17.65
N ASN A 72 -28.99 13.90 -17.81
CA ASN A 72 -28.43 12.76 -18.54
C ASN A 72 -28.81 11.45 -17.82
N SER A 73 -29.16 10.39 -18.56
CA SER A 73 -29.41 9.07 -17.95
C SER A 73 -28.16 8.22 -17.84
N ARG A 74 -27.02 8.68 -18.39
CA ARG A 74 -25.75 7.96 -18.40
C ARG A 74 -24.62 8.81 -17.85
N TYR A 75 -23.80 8.19 -16.99
CA TYR A 75 -22.70 8.83 -16.28
C TYR A 75 -21.46 7.93 -16.34
N TYR A 76 -20.30 8.49 -16.67
CA TYR A 76 -19.06 7.72 -16.59
C TYR A 76 -18.62 7.55 -15.12
N MET A 77 -18.34 6.30 -14.76
CA MET A 77 -17.34 5.98 -13.75
C MET A 77 -15.98 6.04 -14.42
N ALA A 78 -15.02 6.76 -13.84
CA ALA A 78 -13.71 6.94 -14.44
C ALA A 78 -12.58 6.75 -13.43
N ALA A 79 -11.49 6.16 -13.90
CA ALA A 79 -10.24 6.02 -13.14
C ALA A 79 -9.06 6.60 -13.94
N ARG A 80 -8.20 7.37 -13.27
CA ARG A 80 -6.98 7.94 -13.84
C ARG A 80 -5.81 7.72 -12.90
N THR A 81 -4.64 7.47 -13.48
CA THR A 81 -3.39 7.32 -12.75
C THR A 81 -3.06 8.55 -11.89
N PHE A 82 -2.58 8.31 -10.67
CA PHE A 82 -1.77 9.25 -9.89
C PHE A 82 -0.29 8.89 -10.05
N ALA A 83 0.51 9.84 -10.53
CA ALA A 83 1.95 9.71 -10.67
C ALA A 83 2.63 11.07 -10.65
N THR A 84 3.73 11.17 -9.92
CA THR A 84 4.41 12.44 -9.66
C THR A 84 5.85 12.50 -10.18
N ASP A 85 6.32 11.41 -10.78
CA ASP A 85 7.64 11.36 -11.39
C ASP A 85 7.51 11.73 -12.88
N PRO A 86 8.00 12.91 -13.30
CA PRO A 86 7.90 13.34 -14.68
C PRO A 86 8.81 12.54 -15.63
N GLN A 87 9.77 11.77 -15.10
CA GLN A 87 10.69 10.95 -15.90
C GLN A 87 10.15 9.55 -16.19
N LEU A 88 9.20 9.06 -15.39
CA LEU A 88 8.55 7.79 -15.63
C LEU A 88 7.50 7.93 -16.74
N ARG A 89 7.61 7.08 -17.77
CA ARG A 89 6.55 6.93 -18.76
C ARG A 89 5.39 6.21 -18.11
N VAL A 90 4.34 6.95 -17.83
CA VAL A 90 3.13 6.42 -17.19
C VAL A 90 2.00 6.35 -18.21
N ASN A 91 1.26 5.25 -18.21
CA ASN A 91 0.00 5.20 -18.95
C ASN A 91 -1.00 6.15 -18.28
N ASN A 92 -1.28 7.26 -18.96
CA ASN A 92 -2.21 8.30 -18.52
C ASN A 92 -3.56 8.21 -19.25
N SER A 93 -3.90 7.05 -19.84
CA SER A 93 -5.25 6.85 -20.35
C SER A 93 -6.24 6.82 -19.17
N THR A 94 -7.42 7.39 -19.39
CA THR A 94 -8.52 7.30 -18.42
C THR A 94 -9.34 6.06 -18.76
N ALA A 95 -9.48 5.15 -17.80
CA ALA A 95 -10.38 4.02 -17.94
C ALA A 95 -11.80 4.45 -17.56
N THR A 96 -12.79 4.07 -18.36
CA THR A 96 -14.19 4.47 -18.15
C THR A 96 -15.15 3.29 -18.20
N ALA A 97 -16.17 3.32 -17.36
CA ALA A 97 -17.35 2.46 -17.42
C ALA A 97 -18.61 3.31 -17.29
N ILE A 98 -19.78 2.80 -17.70
CA ILE A 98 -21.03 3.57 -17.71
C ILE A 98 -21.90 3.14 -16.53
N LEU A 99 -22.40 4.10 -15.74
CA LEU A 99 -23.55 3.98 -14.85
C LEU A 99 -24.77 4.53 -15.59
N GLU A 100 -25.88 3.79 -15.61
CA GLU A 100 -27.04 4.10 -16.45
C GLU A 100 -28.34 3.95 -15.65
N TYR A 101 -29.14 5.01 -15.63
CA TYR A 101 -30.48 5.01 -15.04
C TYR A 101 -31.46 4.34 -15.99
N THR A 102 -31.94 3.14 -15.64
CA THR A 102 -32.78 2.33 -16.53
C THR A 102 -34.24 2.77 -16.55
N ASP A 103 -34.65 3.58 -15.59
CA ASP A 103 -35.98 4.18 -15.44
C ASP A 103 -36.12 5.54 -16.14
N ALA A 104 -35.05 6.07 -16.72
CA ALA A 104 -35.02 7.33 -17.45
C ALA A 104 -35.27 7.13 -18.96
N PRO A 105 -35.79 8.16 -19.68
CA PRO A 105 -35.83 8.12 -21.14
C PRO A 105 -34.41 8.02 -21.74
N PRO A 106 -34.25 7.45 -22.95
CA PRO A 106 -32.94 7.33 -23.58
C PRO A 106 -32.23 8.68 -23.75
N SER A 107 -31.00 8.81 -23.25
CA SER A 107 -30.18 10.00 -23.44
C SER A 107 -29.70 10.11 -24.90
N ALA A 108 -29.83 11.28 -25.52
CA ALA A 108 -29.32 11.52 -26.88
C ALA A 108 -27.80 11.78 -26.95
N GLY A 109 -27.16 12.18 -25.84
CA GLY A 109 -25.74 12.59 -25.78
C GLY A 109 -24.81 11.55 -25.14
N PRO A 110 -23.49 11.77 -25.17
CA PRO A 110 -22.53 10.91 -24.47
C PRO A 110 -22.75 10.97 -22.94
N PRO A 111 -22.29 9.95 -22.18
CA PRO A 111 -22.33 10.00 -20.72
C PRO A 111 -21.48 11.16 -20.18
N ASP A 112 -21.90 11.76 -19.06
CA ASP A 112 -21.12 12.82 -18.41
C ASP A 112 -19.80 12.26 -17.84
N LEU A 113 -18.71 13.03 -17.89
CA LEU A 113 -17.40 12.61 -17.36
C LEU A 113 -17.13 13.28 -16.00
N PRO A 114 -16.62 12.57 -14.98
CA PRO A 114 -16.30 13.20 -13.70
C PRO A 114 -15.07 14.09 -13.82
N SER A 115 -15.01 15.12 -12.97
CA SER A 115 -13.78 15.88 -12.77
C SER A 115 -12.86 15.10 -11.84
N LEU A 116 -11.80 14.50 -12.41
CA LEU A 116 -10.76 13.83 -11.64
C LEU A 116 -9.59 14.81 -11.35
N PRO A 117 -8.89 14.67 -10.21
CA PRO A 117 -7.67 15.43 -9.93
C PRO A 117 -6.57 15.17 -10.96
N ALA A 118 -5.71 16.16 -11.19
CA ALA A 118 -4.58 16.02 -12.11
C ALA A 118 -3.68 14.84 -11.72
N VAL A 119 -2.95 14.28 -12.69
CA VAL A 119 -2.14 13.06 -12.50
C VAL A 119 -1.11 13.24 -11.39
N ASP A 120 -0.56 14.43 -11.26
CA ASP A 120 0.47 14.81 -10.31
C ASP A 120 -0.07 15.56 -9.08
N ASP A 121 -1.40 15.56 -8.86
CA ASP A 121 -2.04 16.29 -7.76
C ASP A 121 -1.85 15.59 -6.41
N ILE A 122 -0.67 15.83 -5.81
CA ILE A 122 -0.30 15.32 -4.48
C ILE A 122 -1.27 15.83 -3.41
N ALA A 123 -1.80 17.04 -3.56
CA ALA A 123 -2.69 17.64 -2.58
C ALA A 123 -4.02 16.86 -2.52
N ALA A 124 -4.60 16.51 -3.67
CA ALA A 124 -5.81 15.69 -3.74
C ALA A 124 -5.59 14.29 -3.14
N ALA A 125 -4.49 13.61 -3.51
CA ALA A 125 -4.14 12.30 -2.95
C ALA A 125 -3.98 12.35 -1.42
N THR A 126 -3.32 13.39 -0.92
CA THR A 126 -3.11 13.61 0.52
C THR A 126 -4.42 13.91 1.24
N ALA A 127 -5.25 14.78 0.68
CA ALA A 127 -6.53 15.18 1.27
C ALA A 127 -7.51 14.01 1.39
N TYR A 128 -7.55 13.11 0.40
CA TYR A 128 -8.32 11.87 0.52
C TYR A 128 -7.78 10.98 1.64
N THR A 129 -6.48 10.70 1.61
CA THR A 129 -5.87 9.71 2.50
C THR A 129 -5.92 10.15 3.98
N ALA A 130 -5.87 11.46 4.24
CA ALA A 130 -5.99 12.03 5.59
C ALA A 130 -7.37 11.80 6.24
N GLN A 131 -8.41 11.48 5.46
CA GLN A 131 -9.76 11.23 5.97
C GLN A 131 -9.96 9.79 6.48
N LEU A 132 -9.06 8.87 6.14
CA LEU A 132 -9.17 7.46 6.52
C LEU A 132 -9.03 7.30 8.04
N ARG A 133 -10.10 6.87 8.69
CA ARG A 133 -10.17 6.57 10.14
C ARG A 133 -11.02 5.34 10.37
N SER A 134 -10.62 4.47 11.28
CA SER A 134 -11.41 3.28 11.62
C SER A 134 -12.78 3.67 12.17
N LEU A 135 -13.82 2.91 11.82
CA LEU A 135 -15.11 3.02 12.51
C LEU A 135 -14.97 2.41 13.90
N VAL A 136 -15.15 3.24 14.93
CA VAL A 136 -15.08 2.85 16.35
C VAL A 136 -16.47 2.97 16.96
N THR A 137 -17.14 1.83 17.10
CA THR A 137 -18.44 1.70 17.79
C THR A 137 -18.39 0.48 18.71
N LYS A 138 -19.45 0.27 19.49
CA LYS A 138 -19.59 -0.96 20.31
C LYS A 138 -19.59 -2.23 19.44
N GLU A 139 -20.18 -2.17 18.25
CA GLU A 139 -20.26 -3.29 17.30
C GLU A 139 -18.96 -3.49 16.52
N HIS A 140 -18.17 -2.42 16.37
CA HIS A 140 -16.90 -2.41 15.65
C HIS A 140 -15.79 -1.81 16.51
N PRO A 141 -15.35 -2.50 17.58
CA PRO A 141 -14.28 -1.99 18.44
C PRO A 141 -12.93 -1.97 17.70
N VAL A 142 -11.98 -1.23 18.27
CA VAL A 142 -10.57 -1.22 17.86
C VAL A 142 -9.68 -1.50 19.07
N ASP A 143 -8.51 -2.10 18.81
CA ASP A 143 -7.47 -2.40 19.80
C ASP A 143 -6.14 -1.84 19.28
N VAL A 144 -5.97 -0.52 19.39
CA VAL A 144 -4.77 0.17 18.90
C VAL A 144 -3.62 -0.06 19.87
N PRO A 145 -2.50 -0.70 19.47
CA PRO A 145 -1.39 -0.95 20.37
C PRO A 145 -0.70 0.35 20.81
N THR A 146 -0.73 0.65 22.10
CA THR A 146 -0.14 1.89 22.66
C THR A 146 1.31 1.71 23.12
N HIS A 147 1.64 0.54 23.69
CA HIS A 147 3.00 0.19 24.12
C HIS A 147 3.69 -0.66 23.05
N VAL A 148 4.78 -0.13 22.47
CA VAL A 148 5.55 -0.76 21.40
C VAL A 148 6.73 -1.52 22.01
N ASN A 149 6.93 -2.77 21.60
CA ASN A 149 8.07 -3.58 22.00
C ASN A 149 9.26 -3.39 21.05
N GLU A 150 8.98 -3.17 19.77
CA GLU A 150 9.98 -3.10 18.72
C GLU A 150 9.69 -1.94 17.76
N HIS A 151 10.66 -1.04 17.59
CA HIS A 151 10.60 0.05 16.62
C HIS A 151 11.53 -0.24 15.44
N MET A 152 11.00 -0.09 14.23
CA MET A 152 11.74 -0.22 12.99
C MET A 152 11.58 1.06 12.15
N LEU A 153 12.71 1.60 11.67
CA LEU A 153 12.73 2.57 10.59
C LEU A 153 13.17 1.84 9.33
N VAL A 154 12.31 1.82 8.31
CA VAL A 154 12.52 1.09 7.06
C VAL A 154 12.57 2.08 5.92
N THR A 155 13.77 2.38 5.42
CA THR A 155 13.93 3.23 4.23
C THR A 155 13.55 2.46 2.98
N ILE A 156 12.78 3.11 2.11
CA ILE A 156 12.30 2.57 0.83
C ILE A 156 13.05 3.29 -0.29
N ALA A 157 13.60 2.53 -1.23
CA ALA A 157 14.30 3.11 -2.37
C ALA A 157 14.13 2.26 -3.63
N VAL A 158 13.98 2.94 -4.76
CA VAL A 158 14.38 2.38 -6.05
C VAL A 158 15.90 2.55 -6.15
N ASN A 159 16.58 1.53 -6.65
CA ASN A 159 18.03 1.42 -6.64
C ASN A 159 18.58 0.94 -7.98
N GLN A 160 19.90 0.82 -8.02
CA GLN A 160 20.64 0.16 -9.07
C GLN A 160 21.55 -0.93 -8.51
N LEU A 161 21.86 -1.90 -9.36
CA LEU A 161 22.92 -2.88 -9.19
C LEU A 161 23.91 -2.73 -10.36
N PRO A 162 25.21 -2.95 -10.14
CA PRO A 162 26.18 -2.95 -11.23
C PRO A 162 25.77 -3.93 -12.33
N CYS A 163 25.90 -3.51 -13.59
CA CYS A 163 25.72 -4.43 -14.72
C CYS A 163 26.87 -5.44 -14.77
N GLY A 164 26.60 -6.67 -15.23
CA GLY A 164 27.63 -7.68 -15.39
C GLY A 164 28.69 -7.25 -16.43
N ALA A 165 29.94 -7.71 -16.28
CA ALA A 165 31.05 -7.31 -17.15
C ALA A 165 30.83 -7.60 -18.65
N ASN A 166 29.97 -8.58 -18.97
CA ASN A 166 29.61 -8.98 -20.34
C ASN A 166 28.11 -8.80 -20.63
N GLU A 167 27.43 -7.94 -19.88
CA GLU A 167 26.01 -7.65 -20.04
C GLU A 167 25.79 -6.20 -20.49
N THR A 168 24.73 -5.98 -21.27
CA THR A 168 24.23 -4.63 -21.55
C THR A 168 22.96 -4.43 -20.74
N CYS A 169 22.94 -3.43 -19.86
CA CYS A 169 21.76 -3.08 -19.08
C CYS A 169 21.18 -1.74 -19.53
N GLU A 170 19.85 -1.63 -19.51
CA GLU A 170 19.11 -0.44 -19.98
C GLU A 170 18.73 0.51 -18.84
N GLY A 171 19.05 0.15 -17.58
CA GLY A 171 18.80 1.01 -16.44
C GLY A 171 19.72 2.23 -16.44
N PRO A 172 19.55 3.12 -15.46
CA PRO A 172 20.26 4.40 -15.46
C PRO A 172 21.78 4.21 -15.53
N ARG A 173 22.42 4.94 -16.45
CA ARG A 173 23.87 4.86 -16.74
C ARG A 173 24.39 3.46 -17.08
N GLY A 174 23.53 2.60 -17.66
CA GLY A 174 23.92 1.26 -18.07
C GLY A 174 23.97 0.24 -16.92
N ASN A 175 23.34 0.53 -15.78
CA ASN A 175 23.18 -0.39 -14.65
C ASN A 175 21.85 -1.15 -14.71
N ARG A 176 21.66 -2.11 -13.80
CA ARG A 176 20.39 -2.83 -13.65
C ARG A 176 19.52 -2.14 -12.59
N LEU A 177 18.24 -1.92 -12.88
CA LEU A 177 17.28 -1.44 -11.86
C LEU A 177 17.10 -2.48 -10.76
N ALA A 178 16.96 -2.00 -9.54
CA ALA A 178 16.70 -2.76 -8.33
C ALA A 178 15.83 -1.91 -7.38
N ALA A 179 15.49 -2.46 -6.24
CA ALA A 179 14.81 -1.77 -5.16
C ALA A 179 15.19 -2.41 -3.83
N SER A 180 14.99 -1.70 -2.72
CA SER A 180 15.40 -2.20 -1.42
C SER A 180 14.55 -1.67 -0.27
N LEU A 181 14.56 -2.44 0.82
CA LEU A 181 14.17 -2.01 2.15
C LEU A 181 15.41 -1.99 3.05
N ASN A 182 15.68 -0.87 3.72
CA ASN A 182 16.92 -0.66 4.51
C ASN A 182 18.21 -1.04 3.76
N ASN A 183 18.25 -0.74 2.47
CA ASN A 183 19.36 -1.02 1.56
C ASN A 183 19.67 -2.52 1.34
N VAL A 184 18.69 -3.40 1.59
CA VAL A 184 18.71 -4.81 1.21
C VAL A 184 17.72 -5.01 0.08
N SER A 185 18.22 -5.39 -1.09
CA SER A 185 17.41 -5.79 -2.24
C SER A 185 17.08 -7.28 -2.12
N PHE A 186 15.83 -7.58 -1.80
CA PHE A 186 15.39 -8.93 -1.53
C PHE A 186 15.58 -9.85 -2.75
N VAL A 187 16.07 -11.06 -2.49
CA VAL A 187 16.16 -12.11 -3.51
C VAL A 187 15.37 -13.31 -3.00
N ALA A 188 14.33 -13.70 -3.75
CA ALA A 188 13.59 -14.91 -3.44
C ALA A 188 14.53 -16.13 -3.51
N PRO A 189 14.59 -16.97 -2.46
CA PRO A 189 15.39 -18.19 -2.48
C PRO A 189 14.75 -19.25 -3.38
N SER A 190 15.53 -20.24 -3.83
CA SER A 190 15.01 -21.40 -4.57
C SER A 190 14.23 -22.37 -3.69
N LEU A 191 14.60 -22.48 -2.41
CA LEU A 191 13.83 -23.15 -1.37
C LEU A 191 13.04 -22.09 -0.60
N ASP A 192 11.72 -22.25 -0.49
CA ASP A 192 10.89 -21.24 0.15
C ASP A 192 11.25 -21.04 1.64
N VAL A 193 11.08 -19.81 2.12
CA VAL A 193 11.47 -19.42 3.49
C VAL A 193 10.69 -20.20 4.55
N LEU A 194 9.45 -20.60 4.27
CA LEU A 194 8.61 -21.32 5.23
C LEU A 194 9.09 -22.76 5.42
N ASP A 195 9.41 -23.48 4.35
CA ASP A 195 10.01 -24.81 4.42
C ASP A 195 11.38 -24.78 5.10
N ALA A 196 12.19 -23.77 4.75
CA ALA A 196 13.49 -23.58 5.38
C ALA A 196 13.38 -23.32 6.88
N TYR A 197 12.41 -22.48 7.29
CA TYR A 197 12.10 -22.23 8.71
C TYR A 197 11.60 -23.50 9.42
N TYR A 198 10.61 -24.18 8.83
CA TYR A 198 9.96 -25.35 9.42
C TYR A 198 10.93 -26.51 9.68
N TYR A 199 11.85 -26.76 8.73
CA TYR A 199 12.85 -27.82 8.85
C TYR A 199 14.22 -27.35 9.34
N SER A 200 14.36 -26.08 9.75
CA SER A 200 15.62 -25.50 10.21
C SER A 200 16.77 -25.66 9.20
N ILE A 201 16.47 -25.52 7.91
CA ILE A 201 17.44 -25.64 6.81
C ILE A 201 18.29 -24.37 6.79
N ARG A 202 19.62 -24.55 6.88
CA ARG A 202 20.58 -23.44 6.91
C ARG A 202 20.93 -22.97 5.50
N GLY A 203 21.33 -21.69 5.38
CA GLY A 203 21.84 -21.12 4.13
C GLY A 203 20.78 -20.63 3.14
N VAL A 204 19.50 -20.62 3.52
CA VAL A 204 18.39 -20.14 2.68
C VAL A 204 18.12 -18.66 2.89
N TYR A 205 18.12 -18.22 4.14
CA TYR A 205 17.89 -16.83 4.53
C TYR A 205 18.77 -16.45 5.73
N GLU A 206 18.93 -15.15 5.95
CA GLU A 206 19.65 -14.59 7.10
C GLU A 206 18.64 -13.89 8.04
N PRO A 207 18.55 -14.26 9.33
CA PRO A 207 17.54 -13.73 10.27
C PRO A 207 17.92 -12.37 10.89
N ASP A 208 18.57 -11.51 10.12
CA ASP A 208 19.19 -10.26 10.59
C ASP A 208 18.75 -9.03 9.78
N PHE A 209 17.52 -9.03 9.23
CA PHE A 209 16.97 -7.82 8.61
C PHE A 209 17.00 -6.66 9.62
N PRO A 210 17.61 -5.52 9.28
CA PRO A 210 17.92 -4.49 10.27
C PRO A 210 16.70 -3.64 10.63
N ASN A 211 16.57 -3.28 11.90
CA ASN A 211 15.52 -2.38 12.39
C ASN A 211 15.74 -0.91 11.96
N LYS A 212 16.88 -0.57 11.36
CA LYS A 212 17.21 0.79 10.94
C LYS A 212 18.07 0.73 9.67
N PRO A 213 18.05 1.78 8.82
CA PRO A 213 18.94 1.83 7.67
C PRO A 213 20.41 1.79 8.12
N PRO A 214 21.30 1.15 7.33
CA PRO A 214 22.72 1.04 7.67
C PRO A 214 23.44 2.38 7.62
N LEU A 215 22.89 3.36 6.88
CA LEU A 215 23.41 4.71 6.77
C LEU A 215 22.26 5.71 6.89
N PHE A 216 22.41 6.70 7.78
CA PHE A 216 21.48 7.82 7.89
C PHE A 216 21.99 8.99 7.06
N PHE A 217 21.09 9.58 6.29
CA PHE A 217 21.34 10.77 5.48
C PHE A 217 20.05 11.59 5.37
N ASN A 218 20.08 12.70 4.64
CA ASN A 218 18.87 13.45 4.33
C ASN A 218 17.99 12.66 3.34
N PHE A 219 17.20 11.72 3.83
CA PHE A 219 16.49 10.72 3.01
C PHE A 219 15.71 11.31 1.86
N THR A 220 15.05 12.45 2.06
CA THR A 220 14.14 13.08 1.09
C THR A 220 14.78 14.23 0.30
N GLY A 221 16.09 14.43 0.43
CA GLY A 221 16.84 15.50 -0.25
C GLY A 221 17.27 15.14 -1.68
N SER A 222 18.05 16.03 -2.29
CA SER A 222 18.82 15.71 -3.49
C SER A 222 20.04 14.88 -3.10
N LEU A 223 20.20 13.71 -3.73
CA LEU A 223 21.17 12.71 -3.29
C LEU A 223 22.23 12.42 -4.35
N PRO A 224 23.49 12.21 -3.92
CA PRO A 224 24.56 11.77 -4.80
C PRO A 224 24.24 10.38 -5.37
N LEU A 225 24.70 10.12 -6.61
CA LEU A 225 24.38 8.87 -7.31
C LEU A 225 24.92 7.64 -6.57
N GLU A 226 26.01 7.78 -5.83
CA GLU A 226 26.67 6.71 -5.09
C GLU A 226 25.70 6.03 -4.10
N LEU A 227 24.71 6.78 -3.59
CA LEU A 227 23.65 6.24 -2.72
C LEU A 227 22.58 5.44 -3.48
N SER A 228 22.55 5.48 -4.81
CA SER A 228 21.59 4.73 -5.61
C SER A 228 21.89 3.24 -5.71
N PHE A 229 23.10 2.82 -5.36
CA PHE A 229 23.45 1.40 -5.36
C PHE A 229 22.96 0.68 -4.11
N THR A 230 22.45 -0.53 -4.31
CA THR A 230 22.05 -1.41 -3.21
C THR A 230 22.76 -2.76 -3.26
N LYS A 231 22.49 -3.63 -2.28
CA LYS A 231 23.04 -4.98 -2.22
C LYS A 231 21.93 -6.01 -2.11
N ARG A 232 22.06 -7.06 -2.91
CA ARG A 232 21.17 -8.23 -2.83
C ARG A 232 21.35 -9.00 -1.53
N GLY A 233 20.25 -9.52 -0.99
CA GLY A 233 20.27 -10.45 0.15
C GLY A 233 18.89 -10.99 0.48
N THR A 234 18.82 -12.17 1.06
CA THR A 234 17.57 -12.82 1.53
C THR A 234 17.50 -12.67 3.04
N LYS A 235 17.20 -11.46 3.52
CA LYS A 235 17.16 -11.13 4.96
C LYS A 235 15.73 -11.08 5.47
N VAL A 236 15.50 -11.70 6.63
CA VAL A 236 14.20 -11.77 7.29
C VAL A 236 14.25 -11.15 8.69
N LYS A 237 13.11 -10.66 9.16
CA LYS A 237 12.92 -10.13 10.50
C LYS A 237 12.22 -11.17 11.37
N VAL A 238 12.94 -11.73 12.35
CA VAL A 238 12.34 -12.66 13.32
C VAL A 238 11.80 -11.86 14.51
N VAL A 239 10.55 -12.14 14.90
CA VAL A 239 9.88 -11.55 16.07
C VAL A 239 9.24 -12.62 16.94
N GLU A 240 9.17 -12.37 18.24
CA GLU A 240 8.46 -13.24 19.18
C GLU A 240 6.93 -13.05 19.06
N TYR A 241 6.18 -14.14 19.27
CA TYR A 241 4.71 -14.08 19.32
C TYR A 241 4.22 -13.02 20.32
N GLY A 242 3.27 -12.19 19.88
CA GLY A 242 2.61 -11.18 20.70
C GLY A 242 3.34 -9.85 20.80
N ALA A 243 4.56 -9.73 20.27
CA ALA A 243 5.29 -8.47 20.22
C ALA A 243 4.51 -7.40 19.44
N VAL A 244 4.42 -6.20 19.99
CA VAL A 244 3.90 -5.03 19.28
C VAL A 244 5.04 -4.39 18.51
N VAL A 245 4.90 -4.34 17.19
CA VAL A 245 5.89 -3.79 16.26
C VAL A 245 5.37 -2.48 15.70
N GLU A 246 6.18 -1.44 15.78
CA GLU A 246 6.01 -0.20 15.03
C GLU A 246 6.98 -0.18 13.86
N VAL A 247 6.45 -0.08 12.65
CA VAL A 247 7.24 0.09 11.43
C VAL A 247 6.98 1.48 10.88
N VAL A 248 8.04 2.28 10.79
CA VAL A 248 8.03 3.56 10.09
C VAL A 248 8.67 3.35 8.73
N PHE A 249 7.85 3.42 7.69
CA PHE A 249 8.31 3.46 6.32
C PHE A 249 8.77 4.87 5.98
N GLN A 250 9.97 5.00 5.41
CA GLN A 250 10.58 6.27 5.02
C GLN A 250 10.93 6.22 3.54
N ASP A 251 10.19 6.95 2.70
CA ASP A 251 10.58 7.12 1.29
C ASP A 251 11.89 7.92 1.19
N THR A 252 12.64 7.66 0.12
CA THR A 252 13.90 8.34 -0.16
C THR A 252 13.86 9.05 -1.52
N GLY A 253 14.65 10.11 -1.70
CA GLY A 253 14.84 10.78 -2.98
C GLY A 253 15.74 10.01 -3.96
N ILE A 254 16.15 8.78 -3.63
CA ILE A 254 17.05 7.97 -4.46
C ILE A 254 16.32 7.60 -5.75
N LEU A 255 16.87 8.04 -6.89
CA LEU A 255 16.30 7.81 -8.23
C LEU A 255 14.86 8.33 -8.40
N GLY A 256 14.46 9.30 -7.58
CA GLY A 256 13.14 9.92 -7.63
C GLY A 256 12.24 9.43 -6.50
N ALA A 257 11.87 10.37 -5.62
CA ALA A 257 10.88 10.11 -4.58
C ALA A 257 9.51 9.78 -5.22
N MET A 258 8.80 8.81 -4.65
CA MET A 258 7.47 8.45 -5.10
C MET A 258 6.63 7.82 -3.98
N SER A 259 5.31 7.72 -4.20
CA SER A 259 4.46 6.98 -3.27
C SER A 259 4.71 5.48 -3.38
N HIS A 260 4.69 4.76 -2.26
CA HIS A 260 4.86 3.30 -2.23
C HIS A 260 3.72 2.64 -1.43
N PRO A 261 2.87 1.80 -2.04
CA PRO A 261 1.88 1.02 -1.31
C PRO A 261 2.56 -0.16 -0.61
N MET A 262 2.87 -0.03 0.67
CA MET A 262 3.49 -1.09 1.45
C MET A 262 2.43 -2.03 2.02
N HIS A 263 2.52 -3.30 1.65
CA HIS A 263 1.61 -4.38 2.02
C HIS A 263 2.29 -5.37 2.98
N LEU A 264 1.55 -5.87 3.96
CA LEU A 264 1.99 -6.90 4.90
C LEU A 264 1.03 -8.09 4.86
N HIS A 265 1.55 -9.27 4.58
CA HIS A 265 0.80 -10.52 4.62
C HIS A 265 0.53 -10.94 6.06
N GLY A 266 -0.51 -11.74 6.28
CA GLY A 266 -0.82 -12.33 7.60
C GLY A 266 -1.35 -11.36 8.65
N PHE A 267 -1.33 -10.05 8.38
CA PHE A 267 -1.76 -9.00 9.30
C PHE A 267 -2.45 -7.86 8.57
N SER A 268 -3.40 -7.24 9.27
CA SER A 268 -3.67 -5.82 9.10
C SER A 268 -2.97 -5.05 10.21
N PHE A 269 -2.81 -3.74 10.03
CA PHE A 269 -2.09 -2.85 10.93
C PHE A 269 -2.81 -1.50 11.04
N TYR A 270 -2.60 -0.81 12.15
CA TYR A 270 -3.08 0.56 12.32
C TYR A 270 -2.07 1.54 11.74
N ALA A 271 -2.46 2.36 10.76
CA ALA A 271 -1.62 3.45 10.27
C ALA A 271 -1.76 4.67 11.21
N VAL A 272 -0.88 4.76 12.20
CA VAL A 272 -0.97 5.72 13.32
C VAL A 272 -0.46 7.10 12.97
N GLY A 273 0.38 7.24 11.94
CA GLY A 273 0.95 8.52 11.54
C GLY A 273 1.41 8.51 10.09
N ARG A 274 1.48 9.70 9.51
CA ARG A 274 2.08 9.96 8.20
C ARG A 274 2.56 11.40 8.13
N GLY A 275 3.55 11.66 7.30
CA GLY A 275 4.07 13.00 7.07
C GLY A 275 4.91 13.08 5.81
N PHE A 276 5.27 14.30 5.43
CA PHE A 276 6.27 14.58 4.41
C PHE A 276 7.63 14.84 5.08
N GLY A 277 8.70 14.69 4.31
CA GLY A 277 10.07 14.83 4.79
C GLY A 277 10.58 13.60 5.54
N ILE A 278 11.50 13.86 6.47
CA ILE A 278 12.15 12.82 7.27
C ILE A 278 11.39 12.65 8.58
N PHE A 279 11.07 11.39 8.92
CA PHE A 279 10.50 11.05 10.21
C PHE A 279 11.43 11.45 11.36
N ASP A 280 10.92 12.28 12.27
CA ASP A 280 11.56 12.59 13.55
C ASP A 280 10.89 11.79 14.67
N LYS A 281 11.59 10.73 15.09
CA LYS A 281 11.20 9.84 16.19
C LYS A 281 10.91 10.54 17.53
N LYS A 282 11.32 11.80 17.72
CA LYS A 282 11.08 12.56 18.95
C LYS A 282 9.79 13.37 18.89
N THR A 283 9.40 13.85 17.71
CA THR A 283 8.33 14.85 17.57
C THR A 283 7.10 14.27 16.88
N ASP A 284 7.27 13.52 15.79
CA ASP A 284 6.16 12.96 15.02
C ASP A 284 5.25 12.00 15.80
N PRO A 285 5.76 11.13 16.71
CA PRO A 285 4.90 10.27 17.52
C PRO A 285 3.92 11.03 18.42
N ALA A 286 4.20 12.29 18.75
CA ALA A 286 3.32 13.10 19.60
C ALA A 286 1.97 13.42 18.93
N THR A 287 1.91 13.38 17.60
CA THR A 287 0.70 13.65 16.82
C THR A 287 0.09 12.39 16.20
N TYR A 288 0.54 11.20 16.61
CA TYR A 288 -0.07 9.95 16.14
C TYR A 288 -1.55 9.90 16.50
N ASN A 289 -2.37 9.41 15.56
CA ASN A 289 -3.72 8.98 15.86
C ASN A 289 -3.66 7.63 16.57
N LEU A 290 -3.79 7.65 17.90
CA LEU A 290 -3.87 6.45 18.74
C LEU A 290 -5.30 6.15 19.21
N VAL A 291 -6.30 6.78 18.60
CA VAL A 291 -7.72 6.63 18.96
C VAL A 291 -8.45 5.82 17.90
N ASP A 292 -8.43 6.29 16.65
CA ASP A 292 -9.11 5.64 15.53
C ASP A 292 -8.30 5.61 14.21
N PRO A 293 -6.98 5.28 14.25
CA PRO A 293 -6.19 5.13 13.04
C PRO A 293 -6.83 4.10 12.10
N PRO A 294 -6.78 4.29 10.77
CA PRO A 294 -7.33 3.32 9.85
C PRO A 294 -6.57 1.99 9.96
N TYR A 295 -7.32 0.89 9.98
CA TYR A 295 -6.78 -0.46 10.05
C TYR A 295 -6.75 -1.07 8.65
N GLN A 296 -5.55 -1.19 8.09
CA GLN A 296 -5.32 -1.50 6.67
C GLN A 296 -4.42 -2.72 6.54
N ASN A 297 -4.39 -3.35 5.36
CA ASN A 297 -3.35 -4.32 5.02
C ASN A 297 -2.30 -3.71 4.07
N THR A 298 -2.62 -2.58 3.44
CA THR A 298 -1.72 -1.85 2.53
C THR A 298 -1.77 -0.35 2.82
N VAL A 299 -0.61 0.27 3.10
CA VAL A 299 -0.48 1.72 3.37
C VAL A 299 0.26 2.43 2.25
N SER A 300 -0.32 3.50 1.72
CA SER A 300 0.37 4.40 0.79
C SER A 300 1.33 5.29 1.58
N VAL A 301 2.63 5.05 1.43
CA VAL A 301 3.70 5.87 1.99
C VAL A 301 3.84 7.13 1.12
N PRO A 302 3.72 8.35 1.65
CA PRO A 302 3.78 9.56 0.84
C PRO A 302 5.10 9.72 0.09
N LYS A 303 5.06 10.29 -1.12
CA LYS A 303 6.24 10.76 -1.85
C LYS A 303 7.09 11.64 -0.95
N ALA A 304 8.39 11.37 -0.88
CA ALA A 304 9.36 12.11 -0.08
C ALA A 304 8.86 12.28 1.35
N GLY A 305 8.30 11.22 1.93
CA GLY A 305 7.63 11.24 3.23
C GLY A 305 7.72 9.92 3.97
N TRP A 306 6.86 9.77 4.97
CA TRP A 306 6.87 8.62 5.85
C TRP A 306 5.45 8.22 6.26
N ALA A 307 5.28 6.95 6.62
CA ALA A 307 4.07 6.43 7.25
C ALA A 307 4.45 5.45 8.37
N ALA A 308 3.82 5.60 9.53
CA ALA A 308 4.03 4.77 10.70
C ALA A 308 2.84 3.81 10.89
N ILE A 309 3.12 2.52 10.99
CA ILE A 309 2.13 1.48 11.26
C ILE A 309 2.43 0.76 12.58
N ARG A 310 1.39 0.27 13.25
CA ARG A 310 1.50 -0.62 14.42
C ARG A 310 0.66 -1.87 14.25
N PHE A 311 1.23 -3.02 14.60
CA PHE A 311 0.51 -4.28 14.68
C PHE A 311 1.06 -5.15 15.82
N ARG A 312 0.24 -6.10 16.26
CA ARG A 312 0.65 -7.16 17.18
C ARG A 312 1.00 -8.39 16.36
N ALA A 313 2.24 -8.87 16.50
CA ALA A 313 2.76 -10.08 15.87
C ALA A 313 2.17 -11.35 16.52
N ALA A 314 0.84 -11.52 16.49
CA ALA A 314 0.11 -12.61 17.14
C ALA A 314 -0.38 -13.70 16.16
N ASN A 315 0.22 -13.77 14.97
CA ASN A 315 -0.06 -14.80 13.96
C ASN A 315 1.25 -15.55 13.65
N PRO A 316 1.49 -16.74 14.23
CA PRO A 316 2.74 -17.48 14.07
C PRO A 316 2.88 -18.00 12.64
N GLY A 317 4.00 -17.70 11.99
CA GLY A 317 4.16 -17.98 10.56
C GLY A 317 5.30 -17.21 9.89
N VAL A 318 5.31 -17.28 8.57
CA VAL A 318 6.28 -16.61 7.70
C VAL A 318 5.51 -15.71 6.74
N TRP A 319 5.67 -14.39 6.91
CA TRP A 319 4.79 -13.37 6.33
C TRP A 319 5.57 -12.38 5.48
N PHE A 320 5.20 -12.27 4.21
CA PHE A 320 5.86 -11.36 3.28
C PHE A 320 5.44 -9.91 3.52
N MET A 321 6.38 -8.98 3.44
CA MET A 321 6.13 -7.54 3.44
C MET A 321 6.79 -6.93 2.20
N HIS A 322 6.03 -6.23 1.38
CA HIS A 322 6.53 -5.73 0.11
C HIS A 322 5.80 -4.48 -0.36
N CYS A 323 6.41 -3.75 -1.30
CA CYS A 323 5.67 -2.77 -2.09
C CYS A 323 4.72 -3.49 -3.04
N HIS A 324 3.49 -3.00 -3.20
CA HIS A 324 2.47 -3.61 -4.05
C HIS A 324 2.52 -3.11 -5.51
N PHE A 325 3.63 -2.48 -5.92
CA PHE A 325 3.96 -2.34 -7.33
C PHE A 325 4.83 -3.53 -7.75
N ASP A 326 4.34 -4.39 -8.63
CA ASP A 326 5.01 -5.64 -8.98
C ASP A 326 6.44 -5.45 -9.48
N ARG A 327 6.70 -4.36 -10.21
CA ARG A 327 8.07 -4.02 -10.64
C ARG A 327 9.01 -3.83 -9.45
N HIS A 328 8.54 -3.23 -8.36
CA HIS A 328 9.36 -3.03 -7.15
C HIS A 328 9.49 -4.32 -6.35
N THR A 329 8.44 -5.15 -6.30
CA THR A 329 8.51 -6.49 -5.72
C THR A 329 9.62 -7.30 -6.37
N VAL A 330 9.60 -7.45 -7.71
CA VAL A 330 10.63 -8.24 -8.41
C VAL A 330 12.01 -7.60 -8.40
N TRP A 331 12.10 -6.29 -8.11
CA TRP A 331 13.36 -5.57 -7.92
C TRP A 331 13.92 -5.69 -6.49
N GLY A 332 13.14 -6.25 -5.55
CA GLY A 332 13.58 -6.57 -4.19
C GLY A 332 13.14 -5.59 -3.11
N MET A 333 12.06 -4.84 -3.31
CA MET A 333 11.47 -3.93 -2.30
C MET A 333 10.68 -4.69 -1.22
N ASP A 334 11.31 -5.72 -0.65
CA ASP A 334 10.64 -6.70 0.18
C ASP A 334 11.46 -7.12 1.40
N THR A 335 10.78 -7.72 2.36
CA THR A 335 11.37 -8.56 3.39
C THR A 335 10.32 -9.55 3.89
N VAL A 336 10.67 -10.38 4.87
CA VAL A 336 9.79 -11.38 5.45
C VAL A 336 9.83 -11.24 6.97
N PHE A 337 8.67 -11.24 7.62
CA PHE A 337 8.55 -11.43 9.05
C PHE A 337 8.39 -12.92 9.37
N ILE A 338 9.25 -13.45 10.23
CA ILE A 338 9.02 -14.75 10.86
C ILE A 338 8.51 -14.49 12.28
N VAL A 339 7.25 -14.80 12.52
CA VAL A 339 6.64 -14.74 13.84
C VAL A 339 6.74 -16.13 14.46
N LYS A 340 7.56 -16.25 15.51
CA LYS A 340 7.76 -17.53 16.20
C LYS A 340 6.47 -18.01 16.87
N ASN A 341 6.40 -19.30 17.17
CA ASN A 341 5.33 -19.84 18.01
C ASN A 341 5.35 -19.21 19.42
N GLY A 342 4.15 -19.02 19.97
CA GLY A 342 3.95 -18.67 21.37
C GLY A 342 3.91 -19.91 22.27
N LYS A 343 3.39 -19.74 23.49
CA LYS A 343 3.37 -20.80 24.52
C LYS A 343 2.10 -21.66 24.49
N THR A 344 1.00 -21.16 23.94
CA THR A 344 -0.29 -21.85 23.93
C THR A 344 -0.50 -22.63 22.63
N PRO A 345 -1.40 -23.64 22.60
CA PRO A 345 -1.76 -24.34 21.37
C PRO A 345 -2.24 -23.40 20.25
N ASP A 346 -3.06 -22.39 20.59
CA ASP A 346 -3.56 -21.38 19.63
C ASP A 346 -2.48 -20.43 19.11
N ALA A 347 -1.29 -20.46 19.72
CA ALA A 347 -0.13 -19.67 19.31
C ALA A 347 0.92 -20.53 18.57
N GLN A 348 0.56 -21.72 18.08
CA GLN A 348 1.43 -22.54 17.24
C GLN A 348 1.10 -22.34 15.75
N MET A 349 2.12 -22.25 14.91
CA MET A 349 1.95 -22.36 13.46
C MET A 349 1.38 -23.75 13.12
N MET A 350 0.47 -23.82 12.14
CA MET A 350 -0.10 -25.07 11.66
C MET A 350 1.00 -26.01 11.11
N PRO A 351 0.80 -27.34 11.18
CA PRO A 351 1.72 -28.28 10.58
C PRO A 351 1.70 -28.17 9.04
N ARG A 352 2.81 -28.54 8.41
CA ARG A 352 2.92 -28.56 6.94
C ARG A 352 1.88 -29.53 6.33
N PRO A 353 1.06 -29.09 5.35
CA PRO A 353 0.22 -30.00 4.58
C PRO A 353 1.03 -31.03 3.77
N SER A 354 0.53 -32.25 3.66
CA SER A 354 1.23 -33.35 2.95
C SER A 354 1.38 -33.12 1.44
N THR A 355 0.55 -32.25 0.86
CA THR A 355 0.45 -31.97 -0.58
C THR A 355 1.13 -30.68 -0.99
N MET A 356 2.00 -30.10 -0.14
CA MET A 356 2.74 -28.89 -0.52
C MET A 356 3.57 -29.14 -1.79
N PRO A 357 3.56 -28.20 -2.76
CA PRO A 357 4.44 -28.28 -3.93
C PRO A 357 5.90 -28.47 -3.53
N LYS A 358 6.67 -29.15 -4.38
CA LYS A 358 8.12 -29.29 -4.21
C LYS A 358 8.80 -28.04 -4.78
N CYS A 359 9.83 -27.57 -4.06
CA CYS A 359 10.72 -26.50 -4.51
C CYS A 359 11.62 -26.95 -5.64
#